data_AF-A0A101S248-F1
#
_entry.id   AF-A0A101S248-F1
#
_cell.length_a   1.000
_cell.length_b   1.000
_cell.length_c   1.000
_cell.angle_alpha   90.00
_cell.angle_beta   90.00
_cell.angle_gamma   90.00
#
_symmetry.space_group_name_H-M   'P 1'
#
loop_
_entity.id
_entity.type
_entity.pdbx_description
1 polymer ?
#
loop_
_entity_poly.entity_id
_entity_poly.type
_entity_poly.pdbx_seq_one_letter_code
_entity_poly.pdbx_strand_id
1 'polypeptide(L)'
;MQSLQRPGRTAPKRLQAVVESEPEGVEHDALDDDFDAYDTFEMYRVICPDCAQPIALLADEEVLPEHALCASPWNPFGLTVCAGTGRKASEARSADESAEPQEQHTALLLTLPQGLDWRTQPFSHVGGPGSRPMRVPVMRRQAA
;
A
#
# COMPACT_ATOMS: atom_id res chain seq x y z
N MET A 1 6.06 -35.35 38.77
CA MET A 1 6.81 -34.08 38.86
C MET A 1 5.85 -32.94 38.61
N GLN A 2 5.88 -31.95 39.50
CA GLN A 2 4.83 -30.93 39.70
C GLN A 2 4.85 -29.88 38.59
N SER A 3 3.71 -29.61 37.98
CA SER A 3 3.51 -28.49 37.05
C SER A 3 3.41 -27.18 37.83
N LEU A 4 4.39 -26.28 37.66
CA LEU A 4 4.34 -24.94 38.22
C LEU A 4 3.28 -24.11 37.48
N GLN A 5 2.23 -23.71 38.19
CA GLN A 5 1.21 -22.80 37.68
C GLN A 5 1.81 -21.40 37.47
N ARG A 6 1.63 -20.84 36.27
CA ARG A 6 1.98 -19.45 35.96
C ARG A 6 0.92 -18.52 36.58
N PRO A 7 1.30 -17.48 37.34
CA PRO A 7 0.34 -16.53 37.87
C PRO A 7 -0.30 -15.72 36.74
N GLY A 8 -1.62 -15.54 36.85
CA GLY A 8 -2.46 -14.89 35.85
C GLY A 8 -2.05 -13.46 35.54
N ARG A 9 -2.05 -13.12 34.25
CA ARG A 9 -1.79 -11.78 33.73
C ARG A 9 -2.95 -10.85 34.13
N THR A 10 -2.64 -9.80 34.89
CA THR A 10 -3.59 -8.75 35.27
C THR A 10 -4.13 -8.03 34.02
N ALA A 11 -5.44 -7.77 34.01
CA ALA A 11 -6.12 -7.07 32.92
C ALA A 11 -5.65 -5.60 32.84
N PRO A 12 -5.35 -5.06 31.66
CA PRO A 12 -4.98 -3.66 31.53
C PRO A 12 -6.20 -2.76 31.84
N LYS A 13 -5.94 -1.78 32.69
CA LYS A 13 -6.88 -0.79 33.19
C LYS A 13 -7.17 0.26 32.12
N ARG A 14 -8.47 0.41 31.81
CA ARG A 14 -9.11 1.59 31.20
C ARG A 14 -8.67 1.94 29.77
N LEU A 15 -9.45 1.47 28.81
CA LEU A 15 -9.53 2.05 27.47
C LEU A 15 -9.84 3.54 27.63
N GLN A 16 -8.88 4.41 27.33
CA GLN A 16 -9.15 5.82 27.12
C GLN A 16 -10.10 5.92 25.92
N ALA A 17 -11.21 6.62 26.10
CA ALA A 17 -12.12 6.93 25.00
C ALA A 17 -11.32 7.71 23.96
N VAL A 18 -11.10 7.09 22.79
CA VAL A 18 -10.62 7.78 21.61
C VAL A 18 -11.69 8.81 21.27
N VAL A 19 -11.38 10.07 21.49
CA VAL A 19 -12.18 11.18 20.96
C VAL A 19 -12.06 11.08 19.45
N GLU A 20 -13.20 10.82 18.81
CA GLU A 20 -13.34 10.89 17.36
C GLU A 20 -13.12 12.35 16.97
N SER A 21 -11.97 12.63 16.35
CA SER A 21 -11.72 13.94 15.76
C SER A 21 -12.64 14.06 14.55
N GLU A 22 -13.66 14.91 14.63
CA GLU A 22 -14.39 15.32 13.44
C GLU A 22 -13.39 15.92 12.44
N PRO A 23 -13.38 15.48 11.18
CA PRO A 23 -12.56 16.14 10.18
C PRO A 23 -13.10 17.57 10.02
N GLU A 24 -12.29 18.57 10.35
CA GLU A 24 -12.53 19.94 9.90
C GLU A 24 -12.68 19.89 8.38
N GLY A 25 -13.90 20.12 7.91
CA GLY A 25 -14.21 20.19 6.50
C GLY A 25 -13.42 21.35 5.91
N VAL A 26 -12.48 21.06 5.03
CA VAL A 26 -11.75 22.09 4.28
C VAL A 26 -12.78 22.88 3.50
N GLU A 27 -13.03 24.13 3.91
CA GLU A 27 -13.81 25.05 3.10
C GLU A 27 -13.06 25.35 1.80
N HIS A 28 -13.56 24.81 0.69
CA HIS A 28 -13.15 25.18 -0.66
C HIS A 28 -13.57 26.62 -0.94
N ASP A 29 -12.80 27.59 -0.45
CA ASP A 29 -12.99 29.00 -0.79
C ASP A 29 -11.91 29.44 -1.80
N ALA A 30 -12.38 29.63 -3.04
CA ALA A 30 -11.86 30.57 -4.05
C ALA A 30 -10.37 30.54 -4.45
N LEU A 31 -9.72 29.37 -4.51
CA LEU A 31 -8.43 29.18 -5.20
C LEU A 31 -8.52 28.15 -6.35
N ASP A 32 -9.69 27.98 -6.95
CA ASP A 32 -10.03 26.85 -7.84
C ASP A 32 -9.41 26.93 -9.27
N ASP A 33 -8.77 28.03 -9.65
CA ASP A 33 -8.30 28.23 -11.04
C ASP A 33 -6.82 27.83 -11.27
N ASP A 34 -6.07 27.49 -10.21
CA ASP A 34 -4.64 27.14 -10.28
C ASP A 34 -4.33 25.67 -9.88
N PHE A 35 -5.34 24.90 -9.45
CA PHE A 35 -5.16 23.47 -9.10
C PHE A 35 -5.30 22.54 -10.30
N ASP A 36 -6.07 22.92 -11.33
CA ASP A 36 -6.28 22.08 -12.52
C ASP A 36 -4.98 21.80 -13.30
N ALA A 37 -4.00 22.70 -13.24
CA ALA A 37 -2.72 22.54 -13.92
C ALA A 37 -1.79 21.51 -13.27
N TYR A 38 -2.02 21.13 -12.00
CA TYR A 38 -1.21 20.15 -11.25
C TYR A 38 -1.96 18.86 -10.91
N ASP A 39 -3.21 18.71 -11.36
CA ASP A 39 -4.08 17.59 -10.98
C ASP A 39 -4.05 16.41 -11.98
N THR A 40 -3.37 16.57 -13.11
CA THR A 40 -3.13 15.51 -14.10
C THR A 40 -1.65 15.27 -14.27
N PHE A 41 -1.16 14.12 -13.76
CA PHE A 41 0.21 13.68 -14.01
C PHE A 41 0.23 12.74 -15.22
N GLU A 42 1.12 13.03 -16.16
CA GLU A 42 1.48 12.12 -17.23
C GLU A 42 2.46 11.07 -16.68
N MET A 43 1.93 9.88 -16.40
CA MET A 43 2.71 8.76 -15.85
C MET A 43 2.88 7.67 -16.90
N TYR A 44 4.07 7.11 -16.99
CA TYR A 44 4.34 5.92 -17.79
C TYR A 44 5.11 4.89 -16.95
N ARG A 45 5.13 3.63 -17.41
CA ARG A 45 5.83 2.56 -16.71
C ARG A 45 7.03 2.09 -17.50
N VAL A 46 8.16 1.97 -16.83
CA VAL A 46 9.41 1.46 -17.39
C VAL A 46 9.91 0.27 -16.59
N ILE A 47 10.61 -0.65 -17.25
CA ILE A 47 11.26 -1.79 -16.61
C ILE A 47 12.66 -1.37 -16.17
N CYS A 48 12.91 -1.37 -14.86
CA CYS A 48 14.25 -1.14 -14.33
C CYS A 48 15.22 -2.22 -14.84
N PRO A 49 16.39 -1.86 -15.42
CA PRO A 49 17.34 -2.83 -15.96
C PRO A 49 18.00 -3.72 -14.89
N ASP A 50 18.05 -3.28 -13.62
CA ASP A 50 18.72 -4.02 -12.54
C ASP A 50 17.79 -5.01 -11.81
N CYS A 51 16.53 -4.62 -11.52
CA CYS A 51 15.60 -5.49 -10.80
C CYS A 51 14.49 -6.10 -11.67
N ALA A 52 14.41 -5.72 -12.94
CA ALA A 52 13.40 -6.14 -13.91
C ALA A 52 11.93 -5.88 -13.46
N GLN A 53 11.72 -5.03 -12.44
CA GLN A 53 10.39 -4.63 -12.01
C GLN A 53 9.90 -3.42 -12.82
N PRO A 54 8.58 -3.34 -13.08
CA PRO A 54 7.96 -2.14 -13.60
C PRO A 54 7.97 -1.03 -12.54
N ILE A 55 8.43 0.15 -12.94
CA ILE A 55 8.55 1.36 -12.13
C ILE A 55 7.66 2.42 -12.78
N ALA A 56 6.84 3.09 -11.99
CA ALA A 56 6.11 4.27 -12.43
C ALA A 56 7.08 5.46 -12.50
N LEU A 57 7.04 6.18 -13.61
CA LEU A 57 7.91 7.30 -13.91
C LEU A 57 7.04 8.45 -14.42
N LEU A 58 7.29 9.66 -13.92
CA LEU A 58 6.61 10.86 -14.42
C LEU A 58 7.27 11.34 -15.72
N ALA A 59 6.49 11.97 -16.60
CA ALA A 59 6.96 12.45 -17.91
C ALA A 59 8.18 13.39 -17.82
N ASP A 60 8.29 14.16 -16.75
CA ASP A 60 9.36 15.12 -16.49
C ASP A 60 10.58 14.53 -15.74
N GLU A 61 10.51 13.28 -15.29
CA GLU A 61 11.60 12.61 -14.58
C GLU A 61 12.61 11.98 -15.54
N GLU A 62 13.84 12.50 -15.56
CA GLU A 62 14.93 11.98 -16.41
C GLU A 62 15.66 10.76 -15.81
N VAL A 63 15.42 10.45 -14.54
CA VAL A 63 16.09 9.37 -13.79
C VAL A 63 15.08 8.49 -13.08
N LEU A 64 15.41 7.21 -12.90
CA LEU A 64 14.56 6.27 -12.17
C LEU A 64 14.44 6.70 -10.71
N PRO A 65 13.21 6.80 -10.16
CA PRO A 65 13.00 7.17 -8.78
C PRO A 65 13.54 6.10 -7.83
N GLU A 66 13.67 6.46 -6.56
CA GLU A 66 14.05 5.49 -5.53
C GLU A 66 12.99 4.38 -5.45
N HIS A 67 13.45 3.15 -5.66
CA HIS A 67 12.61 1.97 -5.57
C HIS A 67 13.36 0.84 -4.88
N ALA A 68 12.62 -0.09 -4.29
CA ALA A 68 13.19 -1.16 -3.49
C ALA A 68 13.13 -2.50 -4.22
N LEU A 69 14.19 -3.30 -4.03
CA LEU A 69 14.22 -4.70 -4.39
C LEU A 69 13.73 -5.53 -3.20
N CYS A 70 12.80 -6.44 -3.46
CA CYS A 70 12.42 -7.48 -2.51
C CYS A 70 13.29 -8.71 -2.75
N ALA A 71 14.07 -9.11 -1.74
CA ALA A 71 14.97 -10.26 -1.85
C ALA A 71 14.22 -11.57 -2.21
N SER A 72 12.98 -11.72 -1.76
CA SER A 72 12.08 -12.79 -2.19
C SER A 72 10.62 -12.42 -1.95
N PRO A 73 9.65 -12.95 -2.73
CA PRO A 73 8.22 -12.74 -2.48
C PRO A 73 7.76 -13.16 -1.07
N TRP A 74 8.50 -14.04 -0.42
CA TRP A 74 8.20 -14.57 0.92
C TRP A 74 8.83 -13.75 2.06
N ASN A 75 9.63 -12.72 1.75
CA ASN A 75 10.23 -11.83 2.73
C ASN A 75 9.95 -10.36 2.38
N PRO A 76 8.70 -9.88 2.53
CA PRO A 76 8.30 -8.53 2.14
C PRO A 76 8.93 -7.42 2.99
N PHE A 77 9.54 -7.76 4.14
CA PHE A 77 10.18 -6.79 5.03
C PHE A 77 11.69 -6.63 4.74
N GLY A 78 12.26 -7.50 3.92
CA GLY A 78 13.66 -7.43 3.51
C GLY A 78 13.90 -6.50 2.32
N LEU A 79 13.20 -5.37 2.25
CA LEU A 79 13.34 -4.40 1.17
C LEU A 79 14.66 -3.65 1.30
N THR A 80 15.42 -3.57 0.21
CA THR A 80 16.64 -2.77 0.10
C THR A 80 16.54 -1.87 -1.11
N VAL A 81 17.13 -0.67 -1.07
CA VAL A 81 17.17 0.22 -2.24
C VAL A 81 17.80 -0.50 -3.43
N CYS A 82 17.14 -0.44 -4.58
CA CYS A 82 17.62 -1.05 -5.82
C CYS A 82 18.86 -0.30 -6.31
N ALA A 83 19.85 -1.03 -6.83
CA ALA A 83 21.03 -0.44 -7.46
C ALA A 83 20.69 0.38 -8.73
N GLY A 84 19.50 0.18 -9.30
CA GLY A 84 19.00 0.93 -10.45
C GLY A 84 18.41 2.30 -10.10
N THR A 85 18.26 2.64 -8.82
CA THR A 85 17.84 3.99 -8.39
C THR A 85 18.79 5.05 -8.98
N GLY A 86 18.23 6.10 -9.57
CA GLY A 86 19.01 7.19 -10.17
C GLY A 86 19.62 6.89 -11.53
N ARG A 87 19.41 5.71 -12.12
CA ARG A 87 19.76 5.46 -13.52
C ARG A 87 18.93 6.32 -14.46
N LYS A 88 19.45 6.61 -15.65
CA LYS A 88 18.71 7.37 -16.67
C LYS A 88 17.45 6.62 -17.12
N ALA A 89 16.34 7.33 -17.21
CA ALA A 89 15.09 6.80 -17.74
C ALA A 89 15.24 6.24 -19.15
N SER A 90 16.09 6.85 -19.98
CA SER A 90 16.39 6.40 -21.34
C SER A 90 17.13 5.06 -21.45
N GLU A 91 17.69 4.54 -20.36
CA GLU A 91 18.27 3.19 -20.30
C GLU A 91 17.21 2.12 -19.97
N ALA A 92 16.02 2.52 -19.53
CA ALA A 92 14.93 1.63 -19.19
C ALA A 92 14.00 1.40 -20.38
N ARG A 93 13.50 0.17 -20.50
CA ARG A 93 12.53 -0.23 -21.53
C ARG A 93 11.11 0.14 -21.09
N SER A 94 10.21 0.51 -22.00
CA SER A 94 8.77 0.60 -21.68
C SER A 94 8.23 -0.73 -21.14
N ALA A 95 7.50 -0.67 -20.02
CA ALA A 95 6.82 -1.83 -19.44
C ALA A 95 5.52 -2.18 -20.15
N ASP A 96 4.87 -1.18 -20.74
CA ASP A 96 3.63 -1.32 -21.49
C ASP A 96 3.92 -1.44 -23.00
N GLU A 97 2.98 -2.03 -23.74
CA GLU A 97 3.10 -2.25 -25.20
C GLU A 97 3.24 -0.93 -25.97
N SER A 98 2.64 0.15 -25.45
CA SER A 98 2.86 1.54 -25.86
C SER A 98 3.71 2.28 -24.83
N ALA A 99 4.61 3.15 -25.29
CA ALA A 99 5.37 4.07 -24.43
C ALA A 99 4.62 5.39 -24.18
N GLU A 100 3.35 5.47 -24.57
CA GLU A 100 2.52 6.67 -24.42
C GLU A 100 2.24 6.93 -22.93
N PRO A 101 2.36 8.18 -22.46
CA PRO A 101 1.98 8.55 -21.10
C PRO A 101 0.49 8.30 -20.87
N GLN A 102 0.16 7.75 -19.71
CA GLN A 102 -1.20 7.67 -19.24
C GLN A 102 -1.48 8.90 -18.36
N GLU A 103 -2.38 9.75 -18.81
CA GLU A 103 -2.95 10.81 -17.97
C GLU A 103 -3.77 10.16 -16.84
N GLN A 104 -3.38 10.43 -15.59
CA GLN A 104 -4.12 9.96 -14.42
C GLN A 104 -4.50 11.16 -13.54
N HIS A 105 -5.79 11.28 -13.26
CA HIS A 105 -6.32 12.33 -12.37
C HIS A 105 -6.02 11.96 -10.91
N THR A 106 -5.28 12.81 -10.23
CA THR A 106 -4.86 12.67 -8.81
C THR A 106 -6.03 12.41 -7.86
N ALA A 107 -7.16 13.11 -8.05
CA ALA A 107 -8.36 12.97 -7.24
C ALA A 107 -8.92 11.54 -7.26
N LEU A 108 -8.80 10.82 -8.39
CA LEU A 108 -9.20 9.41 -8.47
C LEU A 108 -8.22 8.47 -7.75
N LEU A 109 -6.92 8.80 -7.70
CA LEU A 109 -5.90 8.00 -7.03
C LEU A 109 -5.93 8.16 -5.50
N LEU A 110 -6.22 9.38 -5.03
CA LEU A 110 -6.14 9.73 -3.61
C LEU A 110 -7.49 9.64 -2.88
N THR A 111 -8.60 9.60 -3.62
CA THR A 111 -9.93 9.44 -3.02
C THR A 111 -10.27 7.96 -2.90
N LEU A 112 -10.52 7.53 -1.66
CA LEU A 112 -10.99 6.18 -1.39
C LEU A 112 -12.41 6.01 -1.99
N PRO A 113 -12.72 4.89 -2.67
CA PRO A 113 -14.06 4.68 -3.23
C PRO A 113 -15.15 4.79 -2.16
N GLN A 114 -16.28 5.43 -2.51
CA GLN A 114 -17.42 5.55 -1.62
C GLN A 114 -17.87 4.15 -1.15
N GLY A 115 -17.98 3.97 0.17
CA GLY A 115 -18.37 2.71 0.79
C GLY A 115 -17.23 1.70 0.98
N LEU A 116 -16.01 1.99 0.50
CA LEU A 116 -14.82 1.26 0.94
C LEU A 116 -14.40 1.82 2.29
N ASP A 117 -14.30 0.97 3.31
CA ASP A 117 -13.56 1.30 4.53
C ASP A 117 -12.41 0.29 4.63
N TRP A 118 -11.19 0.76 4.37
CA TRP A 118 -10.00 -0.10 4.38
C TRP A 118 -9.76 -0.71 5.77
N ARG A 119 -10.30 -0.10 6.84
CA ARG A 119 -10.17 -0.60 8.22
C ARG A 119 -11.09 -1.78 8.52
N THR A 120 -12.15 -2.00 7.75
CA THR A 120 -13.06 -3.14 7.95
C THR A 120 -12.76 -4.33 7.04
N GLN A 121 -11.72 -4.22 6.22
CA GLN A 121 -11.29 -5.29 5.33
C GLN A 121 -10.85 -6.53 6.13
N PRO A 122 -11.02 -7.75 5.59
CA PRO A 122 -10.75 -9.01 6.30
C PRO A 122 -9.29 -9.22 6.74
N PHE A 123 -8.36 -8.41 6.23
CA PHE A 123 -6.94 -8.38 6.61
C PHE A 123 -6.58 -7.19 7.51
N SER A 124 -7.53 -6.30 7.82
CA SER A 124 -7.31 -5.21 8.75
C SER A 124 -7.11 -5.75 10.16
N HIS A 125 -6.16 -5.16 10.89
CA HIS A 125 -5.93 -5.46 12.31
C HIS A 125 -7.02 -4.88 13.22
N VAL A 126 -7.95 -4.08 12.69
CA VAL A 126 -9.14 -3.62 13.42
C VAL A 126 -10.12 -4.79 13.50
N GLY A 127 -9.77 -5.75 14.35
CA GLY A 127 -10.60 -6.88 14.66
C GLY A 127 -11.74 -6.48 15.59
N GLY A 128 -12.90 -6.12 15.03
CA GLY A 128 -14.13 -6.00 15.81
C GLY A 128 -14.56 -7.35 16.41
N PRO A 129 -15.53 -7.40 17.34
CA PRO A 129 -15.98 -8.64 18.02
C PRO A 129 -16.42 -9.79 17.09
N GLY A 130 -16.66 -9.52 15.80
CA GLY A 130 -16.99 -10.49 14.75
C GLY A 130 -15.83 -10.97 13.87
N SER A 131 -14.62 -10.42 14.02
CA SER A 131 -13.41 -10.77 13.25
C SER A 131 -12.80 -12.10 13.70
N ARG A 132 -13.59 -13.18 13.68
CA ARG A 132 -13.07 -14.52 13.96
C ARG A 132 -12.51 -15.08 12.66
N PRO A 133 -11.28 -15.61 12.65
CA PRO A 133 -10.74 -16.26 11.46
C PRO A 133 -11.70 -17.35 10.97
N MET A 134 -11.94 -17.39 9.65
CA MET A 134 -12.75 -18.44 9.02
C MET A 134 -12.21 -19.82 9.43
N ARG A 135 -13.06 -20.66 10.02
CA ARG A 135 -12.69 -22.04 10.35
C ARG A 135 -12.65 -22.87 9.08
N VAL A 136 -11.46 -23.10 8.55
CA VAL A 136 -11.26 -24.01 7.43
C VAL A 136 -11.52 -25.45 7.91
N PRO A 137 -12.41 -26.22 7.25
CA PRO A 137 -12.63 -27.63 7.62
C PRO A 137 -11.33 -28.40 7.45
N VAL A 138 -10.95 -29.18 8.46
CA VAL A 138 -9.79 -30.08 8.36
C VAL A 138 -10.09 -31.12 7.28
N MET A 139 -9.37 -31.05 6.17
CA MET A 139 -9.44 -32.04 5.09
C MET A 139 -9.01 -33.38 5.68
N ARG A 140 -9.97 -34.30 5.85
CA ARG A 140 -9.71 -35.65 6.36
C ARG A 140 -8.75 -36.33 5.40
N ARG A 141 -7.51 -36.59 5.83
CA ARG A 141 -6.61 -37.49 5.12
C ARG A 141 -7.30 -38.86 5.06
N GLN A 142 -7.77 -39.25 3.89
CA GLN A 142 -8.12 -40.65 3.64
C GLN A 142 -6.81 -41.43 3.65
N ALA A 143 -6.61 -42.24 4.69
CA ALA A 143 -5.58 -43.25 4.70
C ALA A 143 -6.00 -44.34 3.69
N ALA A 144 -5.07 -44.69 2.79
CA ALA A 144 -5.17 -45.84 1.90
C ALA A 144 -4.84 -47.13 2.65
#